data_AF-A0A350QJT1-F1
#
_entry.id   AF-A0A350QJT1-F1
#
_cell.length_a   1.000
_cell.length_b   1.000
_cell.length_c   1.000
_cell.angle_alpha   90.00
_cell.angle_beta   90.00
_cell.angle_gamma   90.00
#
_symmetry.space_group_name_H-M   'P 1'
#
loop_
_entity.id
_entity.type
_entity.pdbx_description
1 polymer ?
#
loop_
_entity_poly.entity_id
_entity_poly.type
_entity_poly.pdbx_seq_one_letter_code
_entity_poly.pdbx_strand_id
1 'polypeptide(L)'
;MDKLLWQKVEPLFYQAAVLPLAQREHFIDQACNGDNELCQALRLLLANEGHTGQLQNMLASEAASLLADQQDLSGEVLGPYKLLRQLGRGGMGTVYLAERADK
;
A
#
# COMPACT_ATOMS: atom_id res chain seq x y z
N MET A 1 16.99 -16.95 9.43
CA MET A 1 16.34 -16.38 10.62
C MET A 1 15.59 -17.51 11.29
N ASP A 2 15.83 -17.72 12.59
CA ASP A 2 15.31 -18.88 13.32
C ASP A 2 13.77 -18.82 13.43
N LYS A 3 13.07 -19.94 13.22
CA LYS A 3 11.59 -19.95 13.13
C LYS A 3 10.93 -19.50 14.45
N LEU A 4 11.60 -19.79 15.56
CA LEU A 4 11.17 -19.39 16.91
C LEU A 4 11.36 -17.90 17.16
N LEU A 5 12.39 -17.29 16.58
CA LEU A 5 12.63 -15.85 16.67
C LEU A 5 11.54 -15.10 15.90
N TRP A 6 11.20 -15.56 14.69
CA TRP A 6 10.14 -14.92 13.88
C TRP A 6 8.78 -14.93 14.57
N GLN A 7 8.42 -16.05 15.22
CA GLN A 7 7.16 -16.15 15.98
C GLN A 7 7.04 -15.14 17.13
N LYS A 8 8.18 -14.69 17.69
CA LYS A 8 8.22 -13.66 18.74
C LYS A 8 8.26 -12.25 18.15
N VAL A 9 9.03 -12.06 17.09
CA VAL A 9 9.24 -10.75 16.46
C VAL A 9 7.96 -10.24 15.79
N GLU A 10 7.26 -11.09 15.05
CA GLU A 10 6.09 -10.71 14.25
C GLU A 10 4.99 -9.99 15.05
N PRO A 11 4.47 -10.52 16.18
CA PRO A 11 3.44 -9.82 16.94
C PRO A 11 3.94 -8.51 17.57
N LEU A 12 5.21 -8.45 17.98
CA LEU A 12 5.82 -7.24 18.55
C LEU A 12 6.01 -6.16 17.49
N PHE A 13 6.32 -6.56 16.26
CA PHE A 13 6.44 -5.64 15.13
C PHE A 13 5.12 -4.93 14.85
N TYR A 14 4.00 -5.65 14.75
CA TYR A 14 2.70 -5.03 14.51
C TYR A 14 2.27 -4.08 15.64
N GLN A 15 2.60 -4.40 16.88
CA GLN A 15 2.35 -3.52 18.03
C GLN A 15 3.22 -2.26 17.99
N ALA A 16 4.51 -2.39 17.66
CA ALA A 16 5.41 -1.26 17.54
C ALA A 16 5.12 -0.37 16.31
N ALA A 17 4.66 -0.96 15.20
CA ALA A 17 4.35 -0.27 13.96
C ALA A 17 3.26 0.81 14.13
N VAL A 18 2.27 0.55 14.98
CA VAL A 18 1.18 1.51 15.25
C VAL A 18 1.56 2.61 16.25
N LEU A 19 2.71 2.49 16.92
CA LEU A 19 3.17 3.49 17.89
C LEU A 19 3.90 4.66 17.20
N PRO A 20 3.78 5.88 17.75
CA PRO A 20 4.61 7.01 17.33
C PRO A 20 6.11 6.68 17.45
N LEU A 21 6.93 7.18 16.52
CA LEU A 21 8.39 6.96 16.49
C LEU A 21 9.07 7.17 17.86
N ALA A 22 8.65 8.21 18.60
CA ALA A 22 9.18 8.53 19.92
C ALA A 22 8.90 7.46 21.00
N GLN A 23 7.86 6.64 20.83
CA GLN A 23 7.47 5.59 21.77
C GLN A 23 8.00 4.21 21.38
N ARG A 24 8.46 4.04 20.13
CA ARG A 24 8.92 2.74 19.60
C ARG A 24 10.14 2.22 20.34
N GLU A 25 11.18 3.04 20.59
CA GLU A 25 12.38 2.58 21.31
C GLU A 25 12.06 2.09 22.73
N HIS A 26 11.24 2.83 23.47
CA HIS A 26 10.82 2.41 24.81
C HIS A 26 10.01 1.11 24.79
N PHE A 27 9.13 0.95 23.80
CA PHE A 27 8.37 -0.28 23.61
C PHE A 27 9.29 -1.47 23.31
N ILE A 28 10.28 -1.30 22.43
CA ILE A 28 11.27 -2.33 22.08
C ILE A 28 12.01 -2.78 23.34
N ASP A 29 12.54 -1.86 24.14
CA ASP A 29 13.30 -2.20 25.35
C ASP A 29 12.45 -2.96 26.38
N GLN A 30 11.17 -2.60 26.53
CA GLN A 30 10.24 -3.31 27.41
C GLN A 30 9.86 -4.70 26.87
N ALA A 31 9.57 -4.79 25.57
CA ALA A 31 9.07 -6.00 24.94
C ALA A 31 10.13 -7.10 24.78
N CYS A 32 11.40 -6.72 24.60
CA CYS A 32 12.49 -7.70 24.46
C CYS A 32 12.92 -8.32 25.79
N ASN A 33 12.65 -7.65 26.93
CA ASN A 33 13.00 -8.11 28.27
C ASN A 33 14.46 -8.61 28.40
N GLY A 34 15.40 -7.93 27.72
CA GLY A 34 16.84 -8.26 27.72
C GLY A 34 17.32 -9.20 26.59
N ASP A 35 16.43 -9.69 25.72
CA ASP A 35 16.82 -10.48 24.54
C ASP A 35 17.35 -9.56 23.43
N ASN A 36 18.69 -9.46 23.34
CA ASN A 36 19.36 -8.59 22.37
C ASN A 36 19.09 -8.98 20.92
N GLU A 37 18.95 -10.28 20.62
CA GLU A 37 18.73 -10.76 19.25
C GLU A 37 17.32 -10.38 18.78
N LEU A 38 16.34 -10.54 19.65
CA LEU A 38 14.95 -10.10 19.44
C LEU A 38 14.87 -8.57 19.23
N CYS A 39 15.57 -7.81 20.06
CA CYS A 39 15.60 -6.36 19.99
C CYS A 39 16.26 -5.83 18.72
N GLN A 40 17.37 -6.42 18.31
CA GLN A 40 18.04 -6.05 17.08
C GLN A 40 17.17 -6.36 15.86
N ALA A 41 16.53 -7.54 15.83
CA ALA A 41 15.63 -7.92 14.76
C ALA A 41 14.43 -6.95 14.65
N LEU A 42 13.85 -6.56 15.78
CA LEU A 42 12.70 -5.64 15.81
C LEU A 42 13.08 -4.23 15.34
N ARG A 43 14.24 -3.71 15.76
CA ARG A 43 14.78 -2.42 15.28
C ARG A 43 15.02 -2.42 13.77
N LEU A 44 15.61 -3.49 13.23
CA LEU A 44 15.87 -3.62 11.79
C LEU A 44 14.58 -3.63 10.96
N LEU A 45 13.55 -4.34 11.42
CA LEU A 45 12.25 -4.38 10.75
C LEU A 45 11.54 -3.02 10.79
N LEU A 46 11.53 -2.35 11.93
CA LEU A 46 10.88 -1.04 12.09
C LEU A 46 11.61 0.07 11.34
N ALA A 47 12.94 0.00 11.21
CA ALA A 47 13.71 0.94 10.41
C ALA A 47 13.32 0.87 8.92
N ASN A 48 12.96 -0.32 8.43
CA ASN A 48 12.59 -0.52 7.03
C ASN A 48 11.14 -0.11 6.71
N GLU A 49 10.26 -0.07 7.72
CA GLU A 49 8.86 0.35 7.57
C GLU A 49 8.73 1.82 7.11
N GLY A 50 9.59 2.70 7.63
CA GLY A 50 9.61 4.11 7.23
C GLY A 50 9.84 4.31 5.72
N HIS A 51 10.58 3.39 5.09
CA HIS A 51 10.85 3.41 3.66
C HIS A 51 9.73 2.77 2.83
N THR A 52 9.09 1.70 3.30
CA THR A 52 7.96 1.08 2.59
C THR A 52 6.69 1.94 2.62
N GLY A 53 6.39 2.62 3.73
CA GLY A 53 5.26 3.54 3.80
C GLY A 53 5.44 4.76 2.88
N GLN A 54 6.65 5.30 2.80
CA GLN A 54 6.98 6.37 1.86
C GLN A 54 6.92 5.90 0.41
N LEU A 55 7.45 4.72 0.08
CA LEU A 55 7.34 4.14 -1.26
C LEU A 55 5.89 3.87 -1.67
N GLN A 56 5.08 3.31 -0.77
CA GLN A 56 3.65 3.07 -1.05
C GLN A 56 2.89 4.37 -1.28
N ASN A 57 3.17 5.42 -0.50
CA ASN A 57 2.55 6.73 -0.68
C ASN A 57 3.02 7.41 -1.97
N MET A 58 4.30 7.30 -2.33
CA MET A 58 4.82 7.80 -3.60
C MET A 58 4.17 7.08 -4.78
N LEU A 59 4.15 5.75 -4.77
CA LEU A 59 3.49 4.94 -5.79
C LEU A 59 1.99 5.22 -5.88
N ALA A 60 1.30 5.39 -4.74
CA ALA A 60 -0.12 5.74 -4.72
C ALA A 60 -0.35 7.15 -5.29
N SER A 61 0.55 8.11 -5.01
CA SER A 61 0.46 9.47 -5.54
C SER A 61 0.76 9.55 -7.03
N GLU A 62 1.74 8.77 -7.54
CA GLU A 62 2.05 8.67 -8.96
C GLU A 62 0.95 7.92 -9.70
N ALA A 63 0.43 6.81 -9.15
CA ALA A 63 -0.71 6.10 -9.71
C ALA A 63 -1.97 6.98 -9.73
N ALA A 64 -2.23 7.75 -8.67
CA ALA A 64 -3.34 8.70 -8.62
C ALA A 64 -3.16 9.83 -9.64
N SER A 65 -1.94 10.32 -9.86
CA SER A 65 -1.63 11.34 -10.87
C SER A 65 -1.79 10.79 -12.29
N LEU A 66 -1.31 9.58 -12.55
CA LEU A 66 -1.49 8.87 -13.82
C LEU A 66 -2.97 8.56 -14.11
N LEU A 67 -3.75 8.26 -13.07
CA LEU A 67 -5.21 8.05 -13.19
C LEU A 67 -5.95 9.39 -13.36
N ALA A 68 -5.52 10.47 -12.70
CA ALA A 68 -6.14 11.79 -12.84
C ALA A 68 -5.96 12.37 -14.25
N ASP A 69 -4.89 11.99 -14.95
CA ASP A 69 -4.58 12.43 -16.31
C ASP A 69 -5.20 11.53 -17.41
N GLN A 70 -6.00 10.52 -17.03
CA GLN A 70 -6.75 9.73 -18.01
C GLN A 70 -7.98 10.51 -18.47
N GLN A 71 -7.87 11.05 -19.69
CA GLN A 71 -8.90 11.76 -20.42
C GLN A 71 -10.23 10.99 -20.42
N ASP A 72 -11.34 11.72 -20.30
CA ASP A 72 -12.67 11.17 -20.49
C ASP A 72 -12.77 10.62 -21.92
N LEU A 73 -12.93 9.30 -22.05
CA LEU A 73 -12.98 8.61 -23.34
C LEU A 73 -14.39 8.62 -23.96
N SER A 74 -15.31 9.39 -23.40
CA SER A 74 -16.66 9.57 -23.95
C SER A 74 -16.61 10.08 -25.39
N GLY A 75 -17.17 9.32 -26.32
CA GLY A 75 -17.15 9.57 -27.76
C GLY A 75 -16.18 8.69 -28.52
N GLU A 76 -15.21 8.05 -27.86
CA GLU A 76 -14.28 7.12 -28.52
C GLU A 76 -14.95 5.81 -28.94
N VAL A 77 -14.39 5.18 -29.97
CA VAL A 77 -14.81 3.87 -30.48
C VAL A 77 -13.74 2.83 -30.15
N LEU A 78 -14.11 1.85 -29.32
CA LEU A 78 -13.27 0.72 -28.95
C LEU A 78 -13.87 -0.56 -29.54
N GLY A 79 -13.26 -1.02 -30.63
CA GLY A 79 -13.77 -2.16 -31.40
C GLY A 79 -15.19 -1.86 -31.92
N PRO A 80 -16.19 -2.73 -31.66
CA PRO A 80 -17.56 -2.50 -32.12
C PRO A 80 -18.37 -1.55 -31.22
N TYR A 81 -17.78 -0.96 -30.18
CA TYR A 81 -18.51 -0.15 -29.20
C TYR A 81 -18.05 1.30 -29.20
N LYS A 82 -19.02 2.24 -29.19
CA LYS A 82 -18.79 3.66 -28.92
C LYS A 82 -19.10 3.97 -27.46
N LEU A 83 -18.14 4.56 -26.76
CA LEU A 83 -18.30 5.00 -25.37
C LEU A 83 -19.18 6.26 -25.34
N LEU A 84 -20.20 6.28 -24.49
CA LEU A 84 -21.14 7.39 -24.37
C LEU A 84 -20.83 8.29 -23.17
N ARG A 85 -20.65 7.68 -21.99
CA ARG A 85 -20.27 8.40 -20.76
C ARG A 85 -19.70 7.46 -19.70
N GLN A 86 -18.84 7.99 -18.83
CA GLN A 86 -18.40 7.27 -17.64
C GLN A 86 -19.57 6.99 -16.67
N LEU A 87 -19.61 5.78 -16.11
CA LEU A 87 -20.55 5.36 -15.08
C LEU A 87 -19.91 5.32 -13.69
N GLY A 88 -18.63 4.98 -13.59
CA GLY A 88 -17.92 4.92 -12.32
C GLY A 88 -16.46 4.51 -12.45
N ARG A 89 -15.70 4.70 -11.38
CA ARG A 89 -14.27 4.38 -11.30
C ARG A 89 -13.95 3.70 -9.96
N GLY A 90 -13.05 2.73 -10.00
CA GLY A 90 -12.48 2.09 -8.81
C GLY A 90 -11.02 1.71 -9.01
N GLY A 91 -10.41 1.07 -8.02
CA GLY A 91 -8.99 0.73 -8.03
C GLY A 91 -8.53 -0.18 -9.19
N MET A 92 -9.46 -0.88 -9.85
CA MET A 92 -9.16 -1.80 -10.96
C MET A 92 -9.56 -1.24 -12.34
N GLY A 93 -10.05 0.00 -12.44
CA GLY A 93 -10.36 0.62 -13.74
C GLY A 93 -11.60 1.53 -13.73
N THR A 94 -12.05 1.85 -14.95
CA THR A 94 -13.17 2.76 -15.21
C THR A 94 -14.25 2.03 -16.00
N VAL A 95 -15.51 2.22 -15.61
CA VAL A 95 -16.69 1.65 -16.27
C VAL A 95 -17.37 2.72 -17.10
N TYR A 96 -17.64 2.43 -18.37
CA TYR A 96 -18.34 3.30 -19.30
C TYR A 96 -19.67 2.70 -19.75
N LEU A 97 -20.66 3.55 -19.97
CA LEU A 97 -21.82 3.24 -20.79
C LEU A 97 -21.40 3.28 -22.26
N ALA A 98 -21.73 2.25 -23.04
CA ALA A 98 -21.38 2.18 -24.45
C ALA A 98 -22.55 1.67 -25.29
N GLU A 99 -22.57 2.06 -26.57
CA GLU A 99 -23.47 1.52 -27.59
C GLU A 99 -22.69 0.79 -28.68
N ARG A 100 -23.34 -0.13 -29.40
CA ARG A 100 -22.72 -0.77 -30.57
C ARG A 100 -22.71 0.18 -31.76
N ALA A 101 -21.53 0.39 -32.35
CA ALA A 101 -21.28 1.23 -33.51
C ALA A 101 -21.02 0.43 -34.81
N ASP A 102 -21.04 -0.90 -34.73
CA ASP A 102 -20.76 -1.82 -35.84
C ASP A 102 -22.02 -2.25 -36.61
N LYS A 103 -22.92 -1.32 -36.89
CA LYS A 103 -24.10 -1.56 -37.73
C LYS A 103 -23.87 -1.19 -39.19
#